data_AF-A0A9P7N8B4-F1
#
_entry.id   AF-A0A9P7N8B4-F1
#
_cell.length_a   1.000
_cell.length_b   1.000
_cell.length_c   1.000
_cell.angle_alpha   90.00
_cell.angle_beta   90.00
_cell.angle_gamma   90.00
#
_symmetry.space_group_name_H-M   'P 1'
#
loop_
_entity.id
_entity.type
_entity.pdbx_description
1 polymer ?
#
loop_
_entity_poly.entity_id
_entity_poly.type
_entity_poly.pdbx_seq_one_letter_code
_entity_poly.pdbx_strand_id
1 'polypeptide(L)'
;MDDHLAKSPHGYLVGDRVTIADIVSWGWVSAHTWAGISLQPFPHLEKWLLKLLQRPGFEKGRHVPSPHTAFENDKLTEEELDAKAAGSRAWVQRGMAADAKK
;
A
#
# COMPACT_ATOMS: atom_id res chain seq x y z
N MET A 1 -13.36 -8.37 4.17
CA MET A 1 -13.05 -7.19 5.02
C MET A 1 -14.08 -6.10 4.85
N ASP A 2 -14.50 -5.78 3.62
CA ASP A 2 -15.57 -4.80 3.36
C ASP A 2 -16.88 -5.11 4.12
N ASP A 3 -17.42 -6.32 4.01
CA ASP A 3 -18.64 -6.74 4.73
C ASP A 3 -18.56 -6.57 6.26
N HIS A 4 -17.36 -6.75 6.81
CA HIS A 4 -17.13 -6.58 8.24
C HIS A 4 -17.13 -5.10 8.61
N LEU A 5 -16.45 -4.27 7.81
CA LEU A 5 -16.44 -2.81 7.97
C LEU A 5 -17.83 -2.19 7.74
N ALA A 6 -18.65 -2.76 6.86
CA ALA A 6 -20.04 -2.36 6.65
C ALA A 6 -20.89 -2.50 7.92
N LYS A 7 -20.60 -3.51 8.74
CA LYS A 7 -21.29 -3.78 10.02
C LYS A 7 -20.63 -3.09 11.21
N SER A 8 -19.45 -2.49 11.02
CA SER A 8 -18.70 -1.83 12.09
C SER A 8 -19.26 -0.42 12.34
N PRO A 9 -19.92 -0.17 13.49
CA PRO A 9 -20.50 1.15 13.77
C PRO A 9 -19.43 2.24 13.94
N HIS A 10 -18.20 1.84 14.28
CA HIS A 10 -17.09 2.76 14.53
C HIS A 10 -16.15 2.89 13.33
N GLY A 11 -16.29 2.05 12.31
CA GLY A 11 -15.44 2.08 11.11
C GLY A 11 -13.98 1.73 11.40
N TYR A 12 -13.75 0.79 12.32
CA TYR A 12 -12.47 0.13 12.58
C TYR A 12 -12.65 -1.38 12.46
N LEU A 13 -11.55 -2.11 12.28
CA LEU A 13 -11.62 -3.56 12.14
C LEU A 13 -12.04 -4.25 13.45
N VAL A 14 -11.66 -3.74 14.62
CA VAL A 14 -12.02 -4.37 15.89
C VAL A 14 -12.37 -3.32 16.94
N GLY A 15 -13.55 -3.45 17.55
CA GLY A 15 -14.00 -2.56 18.63
C GLY A 15 -14.33 -1.14 18.16
N ASP A 16 -14.10 -0.18 19.04
CA ASP A 16 -14.48 1.23 18.90
C ASP A 16 -13.31 2.19 18.64
N ARG A 17 -12.11 1.63 18.51
CA ARG A 17 -10.85 2.38 18.35
C ARG A 17 -9.91 1.68 17.38
N VAL A 18 -8.88 2.40 16.94
CA VAL A 18 -7.78 1.81 16.17
C VAL A 18 -7.07 0.75 17.00
N THR A 19 -6.84 -0.41 16.40
CA THR A 19 -6.10 -1.52 17.01
C THR A 19 -4.95 -1.97 16.13
N ILE A 20 -4.18 -2.96 16.61
CA ILE A 20 -3.15 -3.61 15.79
C ILE A 20 -3.71 -4.23 14.51
N ALA A 21 -4.97 -4.69 14.53
CA ALA A 21 -5.62 -5.25 13.33
C ALA A 21 -5.68 -4.20 12.22
N ASP A 22 -6.02 -2.95 12.56
CA ASP A 22 -6.04 -1.84 11.62
C ASP A 22 -4.65 -1.55 11.05
N ILE A 23 -3.65 -1.43 11.93
CA ILE A 23 -2.27 -1.06 11.57
C ILE A 23 -1.66 -2.10 10.62
N VAL A 24 -1.77 -3.39 10.95
CA VAL A 24 -1.18 -4.48 10.16
C VAL A 24 -1.90 -4.63 8.82
N SER A 25 -3.23 -4.53 8.81
CA SER A 25 -4.01 -4.71 7.58
C SER A 25 -3.84 -3.53 6.62
N TRP A 26 -3.65 -2.32 7.15
CA TRP A 26 -3.60 -1.11 6.33
C TRP A 26 -2.46 -1.12 5.31
N GLY A 27 -1.28 -1.63 5.68
CA GLY A 27 -0.13 -1.69 4.77
C GLY A 27 -0.35 -2.58 3.54
N TRP A 28 -1.12 -3.65 3.66
CA TRP A 28 -1.48 -4.48 2.50
C TRP A 28 -2.54 -3.82 1.64
N VAL A 29 -3.54 -3.20 2.26
CA VAL A 29 -4.61 -2.52 1.52
C VAL A 29 -4.08 -1.28 0.82
N SER A 30 -3.15 -0.52 1.40
CA SER A 30 -2.56 0.66 0.74
C SER A 30 -1.75 0.32 -0.51
N ALA A 31 -1.37 -0.96 -0.69
CA ALA A 31 -0.68 -1.48 -1.86
C ALA A 31 -1.61 -2.18 -2.87
N HIS A 32 -2.94 -1.96 -2.78
CA HIS A 32 -3.93 -2.65 -3.62
C HIS A 32 -3.65 -2.51 -5.13
N THR A 33 -3.25 -1.33 -5.61
CA THR A 33 -2.95 -1.10 -7.04
C THR A 33 -1.77 -1.92 -7.51
N TRP A 34 -0.70 -2.00 -6.70
CA TRP A 34 0.46 -2.84 -7.02
C TRP A 34 0.06 -4.32 -7.16
N ALA A 35 -0.94 -4.76 -6.39
CA ALA A 35 -1.50 -6.11 -6.49
C ALA A 35 -2.52 -6.27 -7.63
N GLY A 36 -2.81 -5.23 -8.42
CA GLY A 36 -3.81 -5.25 -9.49
C GLY A 36 -5.26 -5.30 -8.99
N ILE A 37 -5.53 -4.85 -7.75
CA ILE A 37 -6.85 -4.91 -7.12
C ILE A 37 -7.50 -3.52 -7.14
N SER A 38 -8.69 -3.43 -7.72
CA SER A 38 -9.55 -2.25 -7.63
C SER A 38 -10.32 -2.24 -6.31
N LEU A 39 -10.34 -1.09 -5.63
CA LEU A 39 -11.16 -0.87 -4.44
C LEU A 39 -12.60 -0.47 -4.75
N GLN A 40 -12.94 -0.21 -6.01
CA GLN A 40 -14.28 0.26 -6.39
C GLN A 40 -15.44 -0.64 -5.93
N PRO A 41 -15.31 -1.99 -5.90
CA PRO A 41 -16.34 -2.86 -5.34
C PRO A 41 -16.43 -2.87 -3.80
N PHE A 42 -15.49 -2.21 -3.10
CA PHE A 42 -15.29 -2.27 -1.66
C PHE A 42 -15.33 -0.88 -1.01
N PRO A 43 -16.49 -0.20 -1.01
CA PRO A 43 -16.60 1.21 -0.58
C PRO A 43 -16.33 1.41 0.91
N HIS A 44 -16.63 0.42 1.77
CA HIS A 44 -16.37 0.53 3.21
C HIS A 44 -14.88 0.34 3.50
N LEU A 45 -14.22 -0.53 2.73
CA LEU A 45 -12.79 -0.73 2.78
C LEU A 45 -12.02 0.51 2.32
N GLU A 46 -12.43 1.13 1.21
CA GLU A 46 -11.85 2.39 0.73
C GLU A 46 -12.02 3.50 1.78
N LYS A 47 -13.23 3.66 2.33
CA LYS A 47 -13.49 4.63 3.40
C LYS A 47 -12.61 4.39 4.63
N TRP A 48 -12.42 3.13 5.03
CA TRP A 48 -11.54 2.76 6.15
C TRP A 48 -10.07 3.09 5.84
N LEU A 49 -9.58 2.77 4.64
CA LEU A 49 -8.21 3.07 4.20
C LEU A 49 -7.91 4.57 4.32
N LEU A 50 -8.79 5.40 3.76
CA LEU A 50 -8.66 6.87 3.78
C LEU A 50 -8.84 7.45 5.18
N LYS A 51 -9.78 6.92 5.97
CA LYS A 51 -9.99 7.34 7.37
C LYS A 51 -8.74 7.14 8.22
N LEU A 52 -8.05 6.01 8.06
CA LEU A 52 -6.83 5.76 8.82
C LEU A 52 -5.68 6.65 8.34
N LEU A 53 -5.55 6.88 7.03
CA LEU A 53 -4.54 7.77 6.45
C LEU A 53 -4.63 9.21 6.98
N GLN A 54 -5.84 9.72 7.24
CA GLN A 54 -6.05 11.05 7.83
C GLN A 54 -5.45 11.21 9.24
N ARG A 55 -5.11 10.11 9.92
CA ARG A 55 -4.50 10.17 11.25
C ARG A 55 -3.01 10.52 11.11
N PRO A 56 -2.48 11.52 11.85
CA PRO A 56 -1.08 11.91 11.75
C PRO A 56 -0.07 10.77 11.98
N GLY A 57 -0.44 9.79 12.82
CA GLY A 57 0.42 8.62 13.08
C GLY A 57 0.52 7.66 11.88
N PHE A 58 -0.55 7.48 11.10
CA PHE A 58 -0.52 6.64 9.90
C PHE A 58 0.25 7.35 8.78
N GLU A 59 -0.02 8.64 8.57
CA GLU A 59 0.69 9.41 7.56
C GLU A 59 2.19 9.46 7.83
N LYS A 60 2.61 9.72 9.08
CA LYS A 60 4.04 9.67 9.43
C LYS A 60 4.59 8.24 9.34
N GLY A 61 3.83 7.26 9.85
CA GLY A 61 4.25 5.87 9.97
C GLY A 61 4.48 5.19 8.62
N ARG A 62 3.66 5.47 7.60
CA ARG A 62 3.85 4.87 6.27
C ARG A 62 5.19 5.24 5.66
N HIS A 63 5.78 6.38 6.01
CA HIS A 63 7.06 6.82 5.45
C HIS A 63 8.30 6.28 6.16
N VAL A 64 8.15 5.32 7.07
CA VAL A 64 9.25 4.73 7.85
C VAL A 64 9.40 3.24 7.49
N PRO A 65 10.63 2.74 7.25
CA PRO A 65 11.91 3.46 7.30
C PRO A 65 12.19 4.35 6.07
N SER A 66 11.43 4.16 4.99
CA SER A 66 11.58 4.89 3.74
C SER A 66 10.21 5.40 3.26
N PRO A 67 10.16 6.46 2.45
CA PRO A 67 8.90 6.99 1.94
C PRO A 67 8.05 5.91 1.27
N HIS A 68 6.82 5.71 1.75
CA HIS A 68 5.82 4.90 1.07
C HIS A 68 5.41 5.57 -0.23
N THR A 69 5.41 4.80 -1.33
CA THR A 69 5.17 5.31 -2.69
C THR A 69 3.93 4.72 -3.37
N ALA A 70 3.13 3.89 -2.68
CA ALA A 70 2.06 3.14 -3.38
C ALA A 70 0.98 4.06 -3.97
N PHE A 71 0.57 5.12 -3.25
CA PHE A 71 -0.42 6.09 -3.74
C PHE A 71 0.11 6.97 -4.86
N GLU A 72 1.41 7.23 -4.86
CA GLU A 72 2.10 7.99 -5.89
C GLU A 72 2.26 7.15 -7.16
N ASN A 73 2.57 5.86 -7.00
CA ASN A 73 2.70 4.91 -8.10
C ASN A 73 1.35 4.60 -8.75
N ASP A 74 0.25 4.63 -7.99
CA ASP A 74 -1.12 4.45 -8.50
C ASP A 74 -1.52 5.52 -9.55
N LYS A 75 -0.85 6.67 -9.55
CA LYS A 75 -1.10 7.76 -10.50
C LYS A 75 -0.29 7.64 -11.79
N LEU A 76 0.61 6.68 -11.87
CA LEU A 76 1.52 6.51 -13.00
C LEU A 76 0.94 5.51 -14.00
N THR A 77 1.20 5.78 -15.27
CA THR A 77 1.00 4.82 -16.35
C THR A 77 1.99 3.65 -16.23
N GLU A 78 1.69 2.55 -16.90
CA GLU A 78 2.58 1.40 -16.97
C GLU A 78 3.97 1.78 -17.52
N GLU A 79 4.01 2.65 -18.54
CA GLU A 79 5.26 3.16 -19.11
C GLU A 79 6.09 3.96 -18.10
N GLU A 80 5.45 4.84 -17.32
CA GLU A 80 6.13 5.62 -16.28
C GLU A 80 6.63 4.74 -15.12
N LEU A 81 5.86 3.71 -14.74
CA LEU A 81 6.29 2.71 -13.76
C LEU A 81 7.49 1.92 -14.26
N ASP A 82 7.47 1.49 -15.51
CA ASP A 82 8.57 0.75 -16.14
C ASP A 82 9.84 1.59 -16.28
N ALA A 83 9.69 2.87 -16.60
CA ALA A 83 10.79 3.84 -16.63
C ALA A 83 11.39 4.02 -15.23
N LYS A 84 10.56 4.16 -14.18
CA LYS A 84 11.00 4.27 -12.79
C LYS A 84 11.71 3.01 -12.30
N ALA A 85 11.25 1.83 -12.72
CA ALA A 85 11.85 0.54 -12.38
C ALA A 85 13.16 0.27 -13.14
N ALA A 86 13.44 0.98 -14.24
CA ALA A 86 14.58 0.71 -15.11
C ALA A 86 15.93 0.77 -14.38
N GLY A 87 16.12 1.74 -13.47
CA GLY A 87 17.35 1.89 -12.68
C GLY A 87 17.62 0.69 -11.78
N SER A 88 16.61 0.29 -10.99
CA SER A 88 16.68 -0.88 -10.11
C SER A 88 16.89 -2.17 -10.90
N ARG A 89 16.15 -2.35 -12.01
CA ARG A 89 16.29 -3.48 -12.92
C ARG A 89 17.72 -3.56 -13.47
N ALA A 90 18.29 -2.46 -13.96
CA ALA A 90 19.65 -2.44 -14.48
C ALA A 90 20.70 -2.77 -13.41
N TRP A 91 20.53 -2.29 -12.16
CA TRP A 91 21.42 -2.63 -11.06
C TRP A 91 21.37 -4.14 -10.74
N VAL A 92 20.17 -4.73 -10.65
CA VAL A 92 19.99 -6.17 -10.42
C VAL A 92 20.64 -6.99 -11.53
N GLN A 93 20.37 -6.66 -12.79
CA GLN A 93 20.92 -7.38 -13.95
C GLN A 93 22.45 -7.32 -14.00
N ARG A 94 23.05 -6.17 -13.66
CA ARG A 94 24.51 -6.05 -13.55
C ARG A 94 25.09 -6.92 -12.43
N GLY A 95 24.44 -6.95 -11.27
CA GLY A 95 24.83 -7.83 -10.15
C GLY A 95 24.80 -9.30 -10.55
N MET A 96 23.68 -9.76 -11.12
CA MET A 96 23.53 -11.13 -11.62
C MET A 96 24.61 -11.52 -12.64
N ALA A 97 24.93 -10.62 -13.57
CA ALA A 97 25.97 -10.87 -14.57
C ALA A 97 27.39 -10.89 -14.00
N ALA A 98 27.66 -10.14 -12.92
CA ALA A 98 28.95 -10.17 -12.23
C ALA A 98 29.11 -11.45 -11.40
N ASP A 99 28.05 -11.88 -10.71
CA ASP A 99 28.05 -13.10 -9.91
C ASP A 99 28.18 -14.36 -10.78
N ALA A 100 27.57 -14.38 -11.96
CA ALA A 100 27.70 -15.49 -12.91
C ALA A 100 29.14 -15.72 -13.44
N LYS A 101 30.06 -14.79 -13.21
CA LYS A 101 31.47 -14.89 -13.63
C LYS A 101 32.43 -15.32 -12.52
N LYS A 102 31.94 -15.50 -11.30
CA LYS A 102 32.71 -16.02 -10.15
C LYS A 102 32.45 -17.52 -10.00
#